data_AF-A0A3D9QUB0-F1
#
_entry.id   AF-A0A3D9QUB0-F1
#
_cell.length_a   1.000
_cell.length_b   1.000
_cell.length_c   1.000
_cell.angle_alpha   90.00
_cell.angle_beta   90.00
_cell.angle_gamma   90.00
#
_symmetry.space_group_name_H-M   'P 1'
#
loop_
_entity.id
_entity.type
_entity.pdbx_description
1 polymer ?
#
loop_
_entity_poly.entity_id
_entity_poly.type
_entity_poly.pdbx_seq_one_letter_code
_entity_poly.pdbx_strand_id
1 'polypeptide(L)'
;MAKRAVKAEFDHVDWRNETRLYTEIGRRIKEARRRKGFTQEDLSERVSLSRPSISLVENGQQNISMYAIYEICFVLDVSIHTILPNNMRDS
;
A
#
# COMPACT_ATOMS: atom_id res chain seq x y z
N MET A 1 -6.05 7.02 29.84
CA MET A 1 -6.47 8.02 28.82
C MET A 1 -5.22 8.71 28.28
N ALA A 2 -4.70 8.29 27.13
CA ALA A 2 -3.75 9.02 26.26
C ALA A 2 -3.23 8.06 25.16
N LYS A 3 -4.04 7.78 24.14
CA LYS A 3 -3.61 7.15 22.87
C LYS A 3 -4.53 7.59 21.74
N ARG A 4 -4.65 8.90 21.48
CA ARG A 4 -5.48 9.41 20.37
C ARG A 4 -4.92 10.60 19.59
N ALA A 5 -3.76 11.15 19.95
CA ALA A 5 -3.20 12.33 19.27
C ALA A 5 -2.23 12.00 18.12
N VAL A 6 -1.53 10.87 18.15
CA VAL A 6 -0.46 10.58 17.17
C VAL A 6 -0.99 10.10 15.81
N LYS A 7 -2.24 9.62 15.73
CA LYS A 7 -2.77 9.05 14.47
C LYS A 7 -3.17 10.12 13.45
N ALA A 8 -3.46 11.35 13.88
CA ALA A 8 -4.06 12.37 13.03
C ALA A 8 -3.08 13.08 12.10
N GLU A 9 -1.77 13.09 12.40
CA GLU A 9 -0.78 13.81 11.59
C GLU A 9 -0.28 13.03 10.36
N PHE A 10 -0.56 11.73 10.26
CA PHE A 10 -0.03 10.86 9.19
C PHE A 10 -0.96 10.63 8.00
N ASP A 11 -2.21 11.12 8.04
CA ASP A 11 -3.20 10.84 6.99
C ASP A 11 -3.24 11.91 5.86
N HIS A 12 -2.46 12.99 5.95
CA HIS A 12 -2.36 14.00 4.88
C HIS A 12 -1.25 13.64 3.88
N VAL A 13 -1.49 12.62 3.07
CA VAL A 13 -0.68 12.36 1.88
C VAL A 13 -1.04 13.42 0.85
N ASP A 14 -0.07 14.28 0.49
CA ASP A 14 -0.20 15.18 -0.65
C ASP A 14 -0.22 14.36 -1.94
N TRP A 15 -1.40 13.85 -2.29
CA TRP A 15 -1.65 13.02 -3.47
C TRP A 15 -1.37 13.75 -4.78
N ARG A 16 -1.20 15.08 -4.76
CA ARG A 16 -0.80 15.87 -5.94
C ARG A 16 0.64 15.56 -6.37
N ASN A 17 1.42 14.93 -5.50
CA ASN A 17 2.74 14.42 -5.82
C ASN A 17 2.68 12.90 -6.06
N GLU A 18 2.89 12.51 -7.32
CA GLU A 18 2.85 11.11 -7.77
C GLU A 18 3.83 10.22 -6.96
N THR A 19 5.06 10.69 -6.72
CA THR A 19 6.06 9.95 -5.93
C THR A 19 5.56 9.70 -4.50
N ARG A 20 4.97 10.69 -3.85
CA ARG A 20 4.43 10.54 -2.48
C ARG A 20 3.27 9.56 -2.43
N LEU A 21 2.39 9.58 -3.43
CA LEU A 21 1.28 8.65 -3.53
C LEU A 21 1.78 7.19 -3.63
N TYR A 22 2.69 6.90 -4.55
CA TYR A 22 3.22 5.53 -4.70
C TYR A 22 4.08 5.08 -3.52
N THR A 23 4.81 5.99 -2.87
CA THR A 23 5.55 5.68 -1.65
C THR A 23 4.61 5.20 -0.54
N GLU A 24 3.49 5.89 -0.36
CA GLU A 24 2.50 5.52 0.66
C GLU A 24 1.77 4.21 0.32
N ILE A 25 1.34 4.05 -0.94
CA ILE A 25 0.72 2.81 -1.41
C ILE A 25 1.69 1.62 -1.19
N GLY A 26 2.95 1.77 -1.60
CA GLY A 26 4.00 0.77 -1.41
C GLY A 26 4.19 0.39 0.06
N ARG A 27 4.26 1.38 0.95
CA ARG A 27 4.34 1.18 2.40
C ARG A 27 3.14 0.38 2.93
N ARG A 28 1.92 0.74 2.54
CA ARG A 28 0.68 0.05 2.96
C ARG A 28 0.62 -1.39 2.46
N ILE A 29 1.05 -1.64 1.22
CA ILE A 29 1.17 -3.00 0.66
C ILE A 29 2.15 -3.83 1.50
N LYS A 30 3.34 -3.29 1.78
CA LYS A 30 4.37 -3.95 2.59
C LYS A 30 3.86 -4.32 3.99
N GLU A 31 3.10 -3.43 4.61
CA GLU A 31 2.51 -3.66 5.92
C GLU A 31 1.39 -4.70 5.90
N ALA A 32 0.52 -4.67 4.88
CA ALA A 32 -0.52 -5.67 4.70
C ALA A 32 0.09 -7.06 4.45
N ARG A 33 1.11 -7.14 3.59
CA ARG A 33 1.84 -8.39 3.29
C ARG A 33 2.47 -8.99 4.54
N ARG A 34 3.18 -8.17 5.33
CA ARG A 34 3.80 -8.61 6.58
C ARG A 34 2.76 -9.07 7.60
N ARG A 35 1.60 -8.40 7.69
CA ARG A 35 0.48 -8.82 8.56
C ARG A 35 -0.11 -10.16 8.15
N LYS A 36 -0.15 -10.47 6.85
CA LYS A 36 -0.55 -11.78 6.32
C LYS A 36 0.51 -12.87 6.53
N GLY A 37 1.72 -12.51 6.97
CA GLY A 37 2.84 -13.44 7.18
C GLY A 37 3.59 -13.83 5.91
N PHE A 38 3.39 -13.11 4.80
CA PHE A 38 3.99 -13.43 3.51
C PHE A 38 5.36 -12.77 3.33
N THR A 39 6.30 -13.46 2.71
CA THR A 39 7.51 -12.89 2.11
C THR A 39 7.18 -12.20 0.78
N GLN A 40 8.13 -11.43 0.22
CA GLN A 40 7.95 -10.85 -1.11
C GLN A 40 7.83 -11.93 -2.20
N GLU A 41 8.51 -13.06 -2.00
CA GLU A 41 8.41 -14.23 -2.88
C GLU A 41 7.00 -14.83 -2.82
N ASP A 42 6.49 -15.07 -1.62
CA ASP A 42 5.13 -15.61 -1.44
C ASP A 42 4.07 -14.73 -2.13
N LEU A 43 4.19 -13.40 -2.02
CA LEU A 43 3.27 -12.50 -2.69
C LEU A 43 3.41 -12.61 -4.22
N SER A 44 4.63 -12.64 -4.76
CA SER A 44 4.85 -12.75 -6.21
C SER A 44 4.35 -14.04 -6.83
N GLU A 45 4.32 -15.14 -6.08
CA GLU A 45 3.74 -16.41 -6.54
C GLU A 45 2.21 -16.35 -6.67
N ARG A 46 1.56 -15.37 -6.03
CA ARG A 46 0.10 -15.27 -5.90
C ARG A 46 -0.51 -14.13 -6.72
N VAL A 47 0.31 -13.23 -7.26
CA VAL A 47 -0.13 -12.10 -8.07
C VAL A 47 0.68 -12.01 -9.36
N SER A 48 0.20 -11.24 -10.32
CA SER A 48 0.83 -11.08 -11.63
C SER A 48 2.06 -10.15 -11.61
N LEU A 49 2.91 -10.22 -10.58
CA LEU A 49 4.12 -9.39 -10.41
C LEU A 49 5.30 -10.24 -9.97
N SER A 50 6.47 -9.99 -10.56
CA SER A 50 7.72 -10.63 -10.13
C SER A 50 8.15 -10.16 -8.73
N ARG A 51 8.90 -10.98 -8.01
CA ARG A 51 9.47 -10.58 -6.71
C ARG A 51 10.28 -9.27 -6.74
N PRO A 52 11.13 -8.99 -7.77
CA PRO A 52 11.75 -7.67 -7.92
C PRO A 52 10.74 -6.53 -8.06
N SER A 53 9.67 -6.72 -8.85
CA SER A 53 8.59 -5.75 -9.03
C SER A 53 7.88 -5.46 -7.71
N ILE A 54 7.55 -6.51 -6.93
CA ILE A 54 7.00 -6.35 -5.58
C ILE A 54 7.93 -5.50 -4.70
N SER A 55 9.25 -5.76 -4.73
CA SER A 55 10.21 -4.96 -3.96
C SER A 55 10.23 -3.49 -4.38
N LEU A 56 10.25 -3.20 -5.67
CA LEU A 56 10.23 -1.82 -6.19
C LEU A 56 8.92 -1.10 -5.82
N VAL A 57 7.77 -1.77 -5.97
CA VAL A 57 6.46 -1.25 -5.57
C VAL A 57 6.43 -0.94 -4.07
N GLU A 58 6.86 -1.87 -3.23
CA GLU A 58 6.88 -1.68 -1.76
C GLU A 58 7.79 -0.55 -1.28
N ASN A 59 8.75 -0.13 -2.11
CA ASN A 59 9.64 0.98 -1.84
C ASN A 59 9.24 2.27 -2.60
N GLY A 60 8.09 2.28 -3.30
CA GLY A 60 7.61 3.43 -4.06
C GLY A 60 8.42 3.76 -5.32
N GLN A 61 9.24 2.81 -5.79
CA GLN A 61 10.18 2.98 -6.91
C GLN A 61 9.59 2.55 -8.26
N GLN A 62 8.39 1.96 -8.26
CA GLN A 62 7.71 1.55 -9.47
C GLN A 62 6.21 1.84 -9.34
N ASN A 63 5.64 2.42 -10.39
CA ASN A 63 4.19 2.58 -10.52
C ASN A 63 3.53 1.20 -10.60
N ILE A 64 2.33 1.09 -10.05
CA ILE A 64 1.56 -0.14 -10.03
C ILE A 64 0.18 0.09 -10.67
N SER A 65 -0.29 -0.88 -11.46
CA SER A 65 -1.60 -0.80 -12.08
C SER A 65 -2.72 -1.00 -11.07
N MET A 66 -3.90 -0.45 -11.36
CA MET A 66 -5.09 -0.70 -10.53
C MET A 66 -5.43 -2.19 -10.46
N TYR A 67 -5.27 -2.94 -11.55
CA TYR A 67 -5.50 -4.38 -11.57
C TYR A 67 -4.60 -5.12 -10.57
N ALA A 68 -3.30 -4.80 -10.56
CA ALA A 68 -2.36 -5.40 -9.61
C ALA A 68 -2.65 -4.98 -8.16
N ILE A 69 -3.10 -3.74 -7.91
CA ILE A 69 -3.57 -3.33 -6.58
C ILE A 69 -4.75 -4.20 -6.13
N TYR A 70 -5.73 -4.43 -7.00
CA TYR A 70 -6.88 -5.29 -6.70
C TYR A 70 -6.47 -6.75 -6.42
N GLU A 71 -5.58 -7.34 -7.24
CA GLU A 71 -5.04 -8.69 -7.00
C GLU A 71 -4.33 -8.78 -5.64
N ILE A 72 -3.47 -7.81 -5.32
CA ILE A 72 -2.78 -7.74 -4.03
C ILE A 72 -3.79 -7.64 -2.88
N CYS A 73 -4.80 -6.78 -2.99
CA CYS A 73 -5.83 -6.64 -1.95
C CYS A 73 -6.59 -7.96 -1.72
N PHE A 74 -6.93 -8.66 -2.80
CA PHE A 74 -7.60 -9.95 -2.75
C PHE A 74 -6.73 -11.02 -2.06
N VAL A 75 -5.47 -11.17 -2.48
CA VAL A 75 -4.52 -12.16 -1.91
C VAL A 75 -4.20 -11.87 -0.44
N LEU A 76 -4.08 -10.60 -0.09
CA LEU A 76 -3.77 -10.18 1.28
C LEU A 76 -4.99 -10.09 2.19
N ASP A 77 -6.20 -10.27 1.65
CA ASP A 77 -7.48 -10.20 2.38
C ASP A 77 -7.66 -8.84 3.09
N VAL A 78 -7.48 -7.76 2.31
CA VAL A 78 -7.62 -6.38 2.78
C VAL A 78 -8.52 -5.59 1.84
N SER A 79 -9.29 -4.66 2.42
CA SER A 79 -10.04 -3.68 1.61
C SER A 79 -9.09 -2.76 0.85
N ILE A 80 -9.47 -2.36 -0.37
CA ILE A 80 -8.70 -1.40 -1.16
C ILE A 80 -8.48 -0.06 -0.45
N HIS A 81 -9.39 0.34 0.45
CA HIS A 81 -9.24 1.54 1.28
C HIS A 81 -8.14 1.41 2.35
N THR A 82 -7.66 0.19 2.60
CA THR A 82 -6.47 -0.04 3.44
C THR A 82 -5.19 0.33 2.69
N ILE A 83 -5.17 0.11 1.36
CA ILE A 83 -3.99 0.33 0.52
C ILE A 83 -3.98 1.73 -0.07
N LEU A 84 -5.11 2.24 -0.55
CA LEU A 84 -5.20 3.58 -1.14
C LEU A 84 -5.38 4.63 -0.05
N PRO A 85 -4.64 5.76 -0.10
CA PRO A 85 -4.90 6.89 0.79
C PRO A 85 -6.28 7.48 0.51
N ASN A 86 -6.88 8.08 1.54
CA ASN A 86 -8.16 8.75 1.41
C ASN A 86 -8.00 9.96 0.47
N ASN A 87 -8.87 10.07 -0.53
CA ASN A 87 -8.87 11.17 -1.49
C ASN A 87 -9.98 12.21 -1.20
N MET A 88 -10.75 12.03 -0.12
CA MET A 88 -11.75 13.02 0.30
C MET A 88 -11.05 14.31 0.73
N ARG A 89 -11.62 15.45 0.30
CA ARG A 89 -11.20 16.76 0.77
C ARG A 89 -11.81 16.97 2.15
N ASP A 90 -10.97 17.13 3.17
CA ASP A 90 -11.45 17.64 4.44
C ASP A 90 -12.09 19.01 4.21
N SER A 91 -13.31 19.18 4.74
CA SER A 91 -14.15 20.37 4.57
C SER A 91 -13.66 21.53 5.43
#